data_AF-A0A222SX16-F1
#
_entry.id   AF-A0A222SX16-F1
#
_cell.length_a   1.000
_cell.length_b   1.000
_cell.length_c   1.000
_cell.angle_alpha   90.00
_cell.angle_beta   90.00
_cell.angle_gamma   90.00
#
_symmetry.space_group_name_H-M   'P 1'
#
loop_
_entity.id
_entity.type
_entity.pdbx_description
1 polymer ?
#
loop_
_entity_poly.entity_id
_entity_poly.type
_entity_poly.pdbx_seq_one_letter_code
_entity_poly.pdbx_strand_id
1 'polypeptide(L)' 'MSADKFWAQIMSWAEEESHRGRLVRAFRDNLGNSAELQAQRIGLLSVYMEREAQSRKGLALV' A
#
# COMPACT_ATOMS: atom_id res chain seq x y z
N MET A 1 -5.64 -5.51 11.75
CA MET A 1 -5.20 -6.28 10.56
C MET A 1 -3.80 -6.80 10.85
N SER A 2 -3.48 -8.07 10.58
CA SER A 2 -2.10 -8.57 10.77
C SER A 2 -1.15 -7.99 9.72
N ALA A 3 0.15 -8.00 10.00
CA ALA A 3 1.17 -7.56 9.05
C ALA A 3 1.07 -8.33 7.71
N ASP A 4 0.78 -9.63 7.74
CA ASP A 4 0.61 -10.42 6.52
C ASP A 4 -0.59 -9.96 5.69
N LYS A 5 -1.72 -9.67 6.34
CA LYS A 5 -2.91 -9.15 5.65
C LYS A 5 -2.68 -7.74 5.08
N PHE A 6 -1.89 -6.93 5.79
CA PHE A 6 -1.45 -5.62 5.30
C PHE A 6 -0.64 -5.76 4.01
N TRP A 7 0.36 -6.64 4.01
CA TRP A 7 1.19 -6.86 2.83
C TRP A 7 0.43 -7.49 1.67
N ALA A 8 -0.45 -8.46 1.94
CA ALA A 8 -1.30 -9.05 0.91
C ALA A 8 -2.19 -7.99 0.22
N GLN A 9 -2.79 -7.07 1.00
CA GLN A 9 -3.60 -5.99 0.46
C GLN A 9 -2.76 -4.97 -0.33
N ILE A 10 -1.57 -4.62 0.14
CA ILE A 10 -0.68 -3.72 -0.61
C ILE A 10 -0.26 -4.37 -1.92
N MET A 11 0.13 -5.65 -1.89
CA MET A 11 0.63 -6.35 -3.07
C MET A 11 -0.47 -6.56 -4.12
N SER A 12 -1.74 -6.65 -3.73
CA SER A 12 -2.86 -6.74 -4.69
C SER A 12 -3.00 -5.48 -5.56
N TRP A 13 -2.55 -4.32 -5.09
CA TRP A 13 -2.57 -3.09 -5.90
C TRP A 13 -1.57 -3.11 -7.05
N ALA A 14 -0.64 -4.08 -7.11
CA ALA A 14 0.35 -4.18 -8.18
C ALA A 14 -0.28 -4.35 -9.57
N GLU A 15 -1.52 -4.85 -9.64
CA GLU A 15 -2.27 -5.02 -10.89
C GLU A 15 -3.02 -3.75 -11.33
N GLU A 16 -3.09 -2.74 -10.47
CA GLU A 16 -3.83 -1.51 -10.78
C GLU A 16 -3.05 -0.57 -11.70
N GLU A 17 -3.78 0.06 -12.62
CA GLU A 17 -3.30 1.19 -13.43
C GLU A 17 -3.43 2.53 -12.69
N SER A 18 -3.08 2.53 -11.40
CA SER A 18 -3.20 3.68 -10.51
C SER A 18 -1.83 4.17 -10.00
N HIS A 19 -1.80 5.35 -9.37
CA HIS A 19 -0.57 5.86 -8.72
C HIS A 19 -0.09 4.91 -7.62
N ARG A 20 -1.00 4.35 -6.80
CA ARG A 20 -0.64 3.36 -5.78
C ARG A 20 -0.10 2.06 -6.38
N GLY A 21 -0.66 1.60 -7.51
CA GLY A 21 -0.12 0.44 -8.22
C GLY A 21 1.31 0.66 -8.73
N ARG A 22 1.63 1.86 -9.23
CA ARG A 22 3.02 2.22 -9.59
C ARG A 22 3.96 2.20 -8.39
N LEU A 23 3.53 2.69 -7.23
CA LEU A 23 4.33 2.67 -6.00
C LEU A 23 4.63 1.23 -5.54
N VAL A 24 3.65 0.33 -5.61
CA VAL A 24 3.83 -1.09 -5.24
C VAL A 24 4.79 -1.80 -6.18
N ARG A 25 4.68 -1.58 -7.49
CA ARG A 25 5.64 -2.13 -8.46
C ARG A 25 7.05 -1.61 -8.19
N ALA A 26 7.20 -0.30 -7.99
CA ALA A 26 8.49 0.31 -7.66
C ALA A 26 9.07 -0.20 -6.33
N PHE A 27 8.22 -0.46 -5.33
CA PHE A 27 8.61 -1.09 -4.07
C PHE A 27 9.12 -2.51 -4.29
N ARG A 28 8.37 -3.35 -5.00
CA ARG A 28 8.74 -4.74 -5.31
C ARG A 28 10.06 -4.84 -6.06
N ASP A 29 10.22 -4.03 -7.11
CA ASP A 29 11.39 -4.09 -8.00
C ASP A 29 12.68 -3.57 -7.31
N ASN A 30 12.56 -2.89 -6.17
CA ASN A 30 13.69 -2.33 -5.40
C ASN A 30 13.83 -2.95 -4.00
N LEU A 31 13.19 -4.09 -3.74
CA LEU A 31 13.40 -4.83 -2.51
C LEU A 31 14.89 -5.14 -2.37
N GLY A 32 15.52 -4.58 -1.32
CA GLY A 32 16.93 -4.80 -1.00
C GLY A 32 17.90 -3.66 -1.32
N ASN A 33 17.50 -2.59 -2.02
CA ASN A 33 18.44 -1.53 -2.42
C ASN A 33 18.81 -0.54 -1.29
N SER A 34 17.84 -0.04 -0.52
CA SER A 34 18.10 0.84 0.63
C SER A 34 16.98 0.73 1.66
N ALA A 35 17.35 0.54 2.93
CA ALA A 35 16.40 0.41 4.04
C ALA A 35 15.59 1.70 4.28
N GLU A 36 16.23 2.86 4.11
CA GLU A 36 15.59 4.16 4.27
C GLU A 36 14.52 4.40 3.20
N LEU A 37 14.87 4.14 1.94
CA LEU A 37 13.91 4.26 0.83
C LEU A 37 12.76 3.26 0.95
N GLN A 38 13.02 2.06 1.48
CA GLN A 38 11.95 1.12 1.81
C GLN A 38 11.03 1.69 2.89
N ALA A 39 11.56 2.19 4.01
CA ALA A 39 10.74 2.78 5.07
C ALA A 39 9.85 3.93 4.57
N GLN A 40 10.37 4.82 3.73
CA GLN A 40 9.60 5.92 3.14
C GLN A 40 8.46 5.41 2.25
N ARG A 41 8.70 4.39 1.41
CA ARG A 41 7.69 3.79 0.53
C ARG A 41 6.61 3.06 1.33
N ILE A 42 7.00 2.37 2.40
CA ILE A 42 6.05 1.73 3.33
C ILE A 42 5.17 2.80 3.97
N GLY A 43 5.75 3.91 4.44
CA GLY A 43 4.99 5.04 4.98
C GLY A 43 3.94 5.57 4.00
N LEU A 44 4.32 5.78 2.74
CA LEU A 44 3.38 6.21 1.69
C LEU A 44 2.25 5.20 1.44
N LEU A 45 2.57 3.90 1.38
CA LEU A 45 1.56 2.85 1.17
C LEU A 45 0.61 2.72 2.36
N SER A 46 1.08 2.94 3.60
CA SER A 46 0.24 2.99 4.79
C SER A 46 -0.81 4.11 4.73
N VAL A 47 -0.47 5.28 4.19
CA VAL A 47 -1.44 6.39 4.01
C VAL A 47 -2.55 5.99 3.03
N TYR A 48 -2.23 5.30 1.94
CA TYR A 48 -3.24 4.78 1.01
C TYR A 48 -4.15 3.74 1.68
N MET A 49 -3.57 2.86 2.50
CA MET A 49 -4.32 1.87 3.29
C MET A 49 -5.31 2.55 4.25
N GLU A 50 -4.87 3.58 4.96
CA GLU A 50 -5.73 4.33 5.89
C GLU A 50 -6.87 5.03 5.16
N ARG A 51 -6.60 5.66 4.01
CA ARG A 51 -7.62 6.29 3.17
C ARG A 51 -8.64 5.29 2.65
N GLU A 52 -8.19 4.11 2.21
CA GLU A 52 -9.10 3.04 1.77
C GLU A 52 -9.95 2.52 2.94
N ALA A 53 -9.36 2.33 4.12
CA ALA A 53 -10.10 1.93 5.32
C ALA A 53 -11.14 2.98 5.76
N GLN A 54 -10.80 4.27 5.68
CA GLN A 54 -11.71 5.38 5.95
C GLN A 54 -12.84 5.45 4.92
N SER A 55 -12.53 5.31 3.63
CA SER A 55 -13.53 5.29 2.56
C SER A 55 -14.52 4.13 2.72
N ARG A 56 -14.04 2.92 3.04
CA ARG A 56 -14.91 1.77 3.33
C ARG A 56 -15.78 1.97 4.56
N LYS A 57 -15.28 2.62 5.61
CA LYS A 57 -16.08 2.98 6.79
C LYS A 57 -17.13 4.05 6.48
N GLY A 58 -16.80 5.02 5.62
CA GLY A 58 -17.74 6.05 5.16
C GLY A 58 -18.87 5.49 4.29
N LEU A 59 -18.59 4.45 3.50
CA LEU A 59 -19.58 3.71 2.71
C LEU A 59 -20.48 2.78 3.55
N ALA A 60 -20.05 2.39 4.76
CA ALA A 60 -20.84 1.54 5.66
C ALA A 60 -21.87 2.31 6.51
N LEU A 61 -21.90 3.64 6.39
CA LEU A 61 -22.75 4.56 7.17
C LEU A 61 -23.94 5.13 6.36
N VAL A 62 -24.22 4.58 5.18
CA VAL A 62 -25.35 4.99 4.32
C VAL A 62 -26.27 3.80 4.05
#